data_AF-D5GLQ6-F1
#
_entry.id   AF-D5GLQ6-F1
#
_cell.length_a   1.000
_cell.length_b   1.000
_cell.length_c   1.000
_cell.angle_alpha   90.00
_cell.angle_beta   90.00
_cell.angle_gamma   90.00
#
_symmetry.space_group_name_H-M   'P 1'
#
loop_
_entity.id
_entity.type
_entity.pdbx_description
1 polymer ?
#
loop_
_entity_poly.entity_id
_entity_poly.type
_entity_poly.pdbx_seq_one_letter_code
_entity_poly.pdbx_strand_id
1 'polypeptide(L)'
;MRRILSIRTISTVLNILSWILLLPPAIQALPLGSLIPRATRKEVTVTRDRVCLSPAPWTQILSFFLTNYIARIATFKKTSGYKGSRDHIRTAISLFVPFYGISQAAETIARGARFLGRDELGGALHAGALCVMQRLESWRPRNGNIVCGCIIEPPPSRTTGRKRRRRGRKKKDLADTGEAIILIQLPTMKQLDDPTKWNIQGQYRLPEGYCFSFLPAGTSIGPINPLTKREDIVIASSYGTAKSFTGVLQILISIFTLYSSSSDQVNLYGYAAFGFSVIPYTIMSFLNAIANSIEADYDTLFMVESEVMVEAYRRTNEEFIGAVAVLTPDYDKEGVDLQFRRSREHGWSAHELDDNGREVGRSWRVTFQEEEIENKDFSTPARINDNAARIMVPAEGQYRRKKKVVKSSQKFYNFSVFIIVFISLIIPYIVLGSLSHFKAADSTARQRTFMMGWLVVGQVIGVVDLIESTGGGKKRWWDLLENSIKLVIVIAGFAFAVGGFIEAGRMMRAFGFCFRT
;
A
#
# COMPACT_ATOMS: atom_id res chain seq x y z
N MET A 1 9.93 -34.69 29.57
CA MET A 1 8.49 -34.85 29.81
C MET A 1 7.77 -33.52 29.61
N ARG A 2 6.72 -33.52 28.77
CA ARG A 2 5.63 -32.55 28.59
C ARG A 2 5.99 -31.07 28.34
N ARG A 3 6.19 -30.72 27.05
CA ARG A 3 5.88 -29.38 26.54
C ARG A 3 4.40 -29.29 26.23
N ILE A 4 3.73 -28.34 26.89
CA ILE A 4 2.32 -27.99 26.71
C ILE A 4 2.16 -27.39 25.33
N LEU A 5 1.48 -28.12 24.43
CA LEU A 5 1.04 -27.62 23.14
C LEU A 5 -0.05 -26.57 23.40
N SER A 6 0.19 -25.34 22.98
CA SER A 6 -0.74 -24.22 23.06
C SER A 6 -2.12 -24.59 22.50
N ILE A 7 -3.14 -24.49 23.37
CA ILE A 7 -4.57 -24.72 23.07
C ILE A 7 -5.06 -23.80 21.93
N ARG A 8 -4.39 -22.66 21.70
CA ARG A 8 -4.72 -21.72 20.60
C ARG A 8 -4.40 -22.28 19.22
N THR A 9 -3.33 -23.07 19.09
CA THR A 9 -2.92 -23.67 17.80
C THR A 9 -3.84 -24.83 17.41
N ILE A 10 -4.41 -25.53 18.40
CA ILE A 10 -5.38 -26.60 18.15
C ILE A 10 -6.72 -26.01 17.68
N SER A 11 -7.15 -24.86 18.21
CA SER A 11 -8.40 -24.20 17.79
C SER A 11 -8.33 -23.63 16.36
N THR A 12 -7.20 -23.07 15.94
CA THR A 12 -7.01 -22.62 14.55
C THR A 12 -6.92 -23.79 13.58
N VAL A 13 -6.24 -24.87 13.96
CA VAL A 13 -6.17 -26.09 13.13
C VAL A 13 -7.53 -26.79 13.05
N LEU A 14 -8.30 -26.87 14.14
CA LEU A 14 -9.67 -27.43 14.11
C LEU A 14 -10.64 -26.55 13.33
N ASN A 15 -10.52 -25.22 13.36
CA ASN A 15 -11.33 -24.34 12.52
C ASN A 15 -10.97 -24.54 11.04
N ILE A 16 -9.68 -24.58 10.69
CA ILE A 16 -9.27 -24.84 9.30
C ILE A 16 -9.74 -26.23 8.83
N LEU A 17 -9.65 -27.26 9.67
CA LEU A 17 -10.19 -28.59 9.39
C LEU A 17 -11.72 -28.62 9.29
N SER A 18 -12.44 -27.86 10.11
CA SER A 18 -13.90 -27.69 10.02
C SER A 18 -14.32 -27.05 8.70
N TRP A 19 -13.59 -26.04 8.22
CA TRP A 19 -13.81 -25.43 6.91
C TRP A 19 -13.44 -26.36 5.74
N ILE A 20 -12.39 -27.18 5.89
CA ILE A 20 -12.01 -28.21 4.91
C ILE A 20 -13.02 -29.37 4.87
N LEU A 21 -13.63 -29.72 6.02
CA LEU A 21 -14.69 -30.73 6.15
C LEU A 21 -16.09 -30.21 5.75
N LEU A 22 -16.25 -28.90 5.51
CA LEU A 22 -17.46 -28.27 4.95
C LEU A 22 -17.39 -28.06 3.42
N LEU A 23 -16.24 -28.32 2.79
CA LEU A 23 -16.10 -28.40 1.33
C LEU A 23 -16.78 -29.62 0.65
N PRO A 24 -16.88 -30.82 1.26
CA PRO A 24 -17.54 -31.98 0.66
C PRO A 24 -19.01 -31.79 0.25
N PRO A 25 -19.90 -31.14 1.03
CA PRO A 25 -21.28 -30.92 0.57
C PRO A 25 -21.37 -29.93 -0.61
N ALA A 26 -20.39 -29.02 -0.78
CA ALA A 26 -20.31 -28.14 -1.96
C ALA A 26 -19.79 -28.90 -3.21
N ILE A 27 -18.95 -29.92 -3.02
CA ILE A 27 -18.45 -30.78 -4.11
C ILE A 27 -19.52 -31.80 -4.54
N GLN A 28 -20.37 -32.28 -3.63
CA GLN A 28 -21.47 -33.21 -3.94
C GLN A 28 -22.67 -32.52 -4.61
N ALA A 29 -22.78 -31.20 -4.57
CA ALA A 29 -23.75 -30.43 -5.35
C ALA A 29 -23.33 -30.21 -6.82
N LEU A 30 -22.11 -30.61 -7.21
CA LEU A 30 -21.70 -30.67 -8.61
C LEU A 30 -22.22 -31.98 -9.21
N PRO A 31 -22.95 -31.96 -10.34
CA PRO A 31 -23.29 -33.18 -11.06
C PRO A 31 -22.00 -33.74 -11.69
N LEU A 32 -21.28 -34.57 -10.94
CA LEU A 32 -20.19 -35.42 -11.43
C LEU A 32 -20.80 -36.61 -12.19
N GLY A 33 -21.53 -36.30 -13.26
CA GLY A 33 -21.91 -37.27 -14.27
C GLY A 33 -20.67 -37.71 -15.04
N SER A 34 -20.20 -38.92 -14.75
CA SER A 34 -19.40 -39.79 -15.64
C SER A 34 -18.34 -39.09 -16.50
N LEU A 35 -17.14 -38.90 -15.96
CA LEU A 35 -15.93 -38.67 -16.75
C LEU A 35 -15.47 -39.98 -17.42
N ILE A 36 -16.26 -40.49 -18.36
CA ILE A 36 -15.72 -41.37 -19.40
C ILE A 36 -15.39 -40.44 -20.58
N PRO A 37 -14.11 -40.30 -20.99
CA PRO A 37 -13.78 -39.53 -22.19
C PRO A 37 -14.35 -40.27 -23.40
N ARG A 38 -15.57 -39.91 -23.80
CA ARG A 38 -16.11 -40.30 -25.11
C ARG A 38 -15.21 -39.64 -26.14
N ALA A 39 -14.59 -40.44 -27.01
CA ALA A 39 -13.88 -39.92 -28.18
C ALA A 39 -14.83 -38.96 -28.91
N THR A 40 -14.60 -37.67 -28.74
CA THR A 40 -15.47 -36.63 -29.31
C THR A 40 -15.13 -36.60 -30.79
N ARG A 41 -16.08 -37.04 -31.62
CA ARG A 41 -15.96 -36.94 -33.08
C ARG A 41 -15.66 -35.47 -33.39
N LYS A 42 -14.54 -35.21 -34.06
CA LYS A 42 -14.24 -33.86 -34.54
C LYS A 42 -15.19 -33.58 -35.69
N GLU A 43 -16.12 -32.66 -35.50
CA GLU A 43 -16.99 -32.18 -36.55
C GLU A 43 -16.31 -30.98 -37.21
N VAL A 44 -16.08 -31.09 -38.52
CA VAL A 44 -15.53 -30.02 -39.34
C VAL A 44 -16.68 -29.51 -40.21
N THR A 45 -17.14 -28.29 -39.92
CA THR A 45 -18.19 -27.64 -40.72
C THR A 45 -17.51 -26.69 -41.68
N VAL A 46 -17.64 -26.96 -42.98
CA VAL A 46 -17.11 -26.10 -44.05
C VAL A 46 -18.25 -25.30 -44.65
N THR A 47 -18.17 -23.98 -44.53
CA THR A 47 -19.04 -23.02 -45.24
C THR A 47 -18.22 -22.29 -46.30
N ARG A 48 -18.87 -21.61 -47.25
CA ARG A 48 -18.19 -20.93 -48.38
C ARG A 48 -17.01 -20.03 -47.97
N ASP A 49 -17.09 -19.41 -46.79
CA ASP A 49 -16.09 -18.44 -46.31
C ASP A 49 -15.42 -18.83 -44.98
N ARG A 50 -15.81 -19.95 -44.35
CA ARG A 50 -15.31 -20.34 -43.02
C ARG A 50 -15.23 -21.85 -42.83
N VAL A 51 -14.15 -22.30 -42.20
CA VAL A 51 -13.97 -23.68 -41.72
C VAL A 51 -13.99 -23.69 -40.20
N CYS A 52 -14.96 -24.38 -39.60
CA CYS A 52 -15.15 -24.48 -38.17
C CYS A 52 -14.81 -25.88 -37.64
N LEU A 53 -14.06 -25.94 -36.55
CA LEU A 53 -13.72 -27.17 -35.82
C LEU A 53 -14.47 -27.20 -34.49
N SER A 54 -15.27 -28.23 -34.26
CA SER A 54 -15.87 -28.53 -32.96
C SER A 54 -15.54 -29.96 -32.51
N PRO A 55 -15.03 -30.18 -31.29
CA PRO A 55 -14.69 -29.17 -30.28
C PRO A 55 -13.42 -28.37 -30.62
N ALA A 56 -13.30 -27.18 -30.02
CA ALA A 56 -12.09 -26.35 -30.18
C ALA A 56 -10.83 -27.07 -29.65
N PRO A 57 -9.68 -26.96 -30.32
CA PRO A 57 -8.44 -27.56 -29.84
C PRO A 57 -7.94 -26.88 -28.57
N TRP A 58 -7.36 -27.68 -27.65
CA TRP A 58 -6.85 -27.19 -26.37
C TRP A 58 -5.78 -26.10 -26.50
N THR A 59 -5.01 -26.10 -27.59
CA THR A 59 -4.01 -25.06 -27.86
C THR A 59 -4.64 -23.67 -28.01
N GLN A 60 -5.82 -23.57 -28.63
CA GLN A 60 -6.55 -22.31 -28.77
C GLN A 60 -7.12 -21.84 -27.44
N ILE A 61 -7.70 -22.77 -26.66
CA ILE A 61 -8.21 -22.48 -25.31
C ILE A 61 -7.08 -21.98 -24.40
N LEU A 62 -5.92 -22.66 -24.43
CA LEU A 62 -4.75 -22.26 -23.66
C LEU A 62 -4.21 -20.90 -24.12
N SER A 63 -4.14 -20.65 -25.43
CA SER A 63 -3.72 -19.36 -25.99
C SER A 63 -4.64 -18.22 -25.55
N PHE A 64 -5.96 -18.44 -25.55
CA PHE A 64 -6.93 -17.46 -25.06
C PHE A 64 -6.69 -17.10 -23.59
N PHE A 65 -6.51 -18.10 -22.72
CA PHE A 65 -6.23 -17.83 -21.30
C PHE A 65 -4.87 -17.17 -21.07
N LEU A 66 -3.84 -17.59 -21.82
CA LEU A 66 -2.50 -17.02 -21.72
C LEU A 66 -2.48 -15.53 -22.12
N THR A 67 -3.11 -15.20 -23.24
CA THR A 67 -3.06 -13.84 -23.81
C THR A 67 -3.99 -12.86 -23.12
N ASN A 68 -5.15 -13.30 -22.63
CA ASN A 68 -6.15 -12.40 -22.02
C ASN A 68 -6.02 -12.29 -20.50
N TYR A 69 -5.52 -13.32 -19.81
CA TYR A 69 -5.49 -13.39 -18.34
C TYR A 69 -4.07 -13.40 -17.79
N ILE A 70 -3.24 -14.34 -18.24
CA ILE A 70 -1.89 -14.53 -17.70
C ILE A 70 -0.96 -13.39 -18.13
N ALA A 71 -1.10 -12.88 -19.37
CA ALA A 71 -0.30 -11.76 -19.88
C ALA A 71 -0.33 -10.53 -18.97
N ARG A 72 -1.43 -10.33 -18.24
CA ARG A 72 -1.58 -9.26 -17.25
C ARG A 72 -0.49 -9.28 -16.19
N ILE A 73 0.01 -10.45 -15.79
CA ILE A 73 1.06 -10.59 -14.76
C ILE A 73 2.29 -9.75 -15.13
N ALA A 74 2.64 -9.68 -16.42
CA ALA A 74 3.77 -8.89 -16.90
C ALA A 74 3.58 -7.37 -16.72
N THR A 75 2.33 -6.91 -16.61
CA THR A 75 1.99 -5.48 -16.44
C THR A 75 1.89 -5.07 -14.97
N PHE A 76 1.90 -6.04 -14.03
CA PHE A 76 1.72 -5.76 -12.61
C PHE A 76 2.90 -4.95 -12.06
N LYS A 77 2.59 -3.83 -11.41
CA LYS A 77 3.61 -2.95 -10.85
C LYS A 77 4.10 -3.49 -9.51
N LYS A 78 5.42 -3.53 -9.32
CA LYS A 78 6.04 -3.92 -8.05
C LYS A 78 6.20 -2.71 -7.16
N THR A 79 6.15 -2.91 -5.85
CA THR A 79 6.46 -1.85 -4.88
C THR A 79 7.96 -1.57 -4.90
N SER A 80 8.36 -0.29 -4.97
CA SER A 80 9.76 0.11 -5.02
C SER A 80 10.57 -0.45 -3.85
N GLY A 81 11.70 -1.08 -4.16
CA GLY A 81 12.60 -1.68 -3.18
C GLY A 81 12.05 -2.88 -2.37
N TYR A 82 10.81 -3.33 -2.57
CA TYR A 82 10.26 -4.42 -1.75
C TYR A 82 10.74 -5.80 -2.22
N LYS A 83 11.31 -6.60 -1.31
CA LYS A 83 11.82 -7.97 -1.55
C LYS A 83 10.89 -9.08 -1.07
N GLY A 84 9.81 -8.76 -0.35
CA GLY A 84 8.95 -9.76 0.26
C GLY A 84 8.02 -10.48 -0.73
N SER A 85 7.39 -11.57 -0.28
CA SER A 85 6.46 -12.38 -1.08
C SER A 85 5.09 -11.73 -1.32
N ARG A 86 4.76 -10.63 -0.62
CA ARG A 86 3.46 -9.97 -0.70
C ARG A 86 3.08 -9.59 -2.13
N ASP A 87 4.01 -9.02 -2.89
CA ASP A 87 3.72 -8.55 -4.24
C ASP A 87 3.51 -9.73 -5.21
N HIS A 88 4.21 -10.85 -5.01
CA HIS A 88 3.97 -12.09 -5.75
C HIS A 88 2.59 -12.68 -5.45
N ILE A 89 2.19 -12.73 -4.17
CA ILE A 89 0.86 -13.20 -3.76
C ILE A 89 -0.23 -12.30 -4.36
N ARG A 90 -0.05 -10.98 -4.29
CA ARG A 90 -1.00 -10.01 -4.88
C ARG A 90 -1.14 -10.20 -6.39
N THR A 91 -0.02 -10.40 -7.07
CA THR A 91 0.01 -10.68 -8.52
C THR A 91 -0.76 -11.97 -8.83
N ALA A 92 -0.55 -13.03 -8.05
CA ALA A 92 -1.27 -14.29 -8.22
C ALA A 92 -2.78 -14.16 -8.00
N ILE A 93 -3.22 -13.43 -6.95
CA ILE A 93 -4.64 -13.15 -6.70
C ILE A 93 -5.24 -12.37 -7.87
N SER A 94 -4.49 -11.42 -8.43
CA SER A 94 -4.93 -10.57 -9.55
C SER A 94 -5.25 -11.36 -10.84
N LEU A 95 -4.71 -12.58 -10.99
CA LEU A 95 -5.04 -13.49 -12.08
C LEU A 95 -6.49 -13.96 -12.00
N PHE A 96 -6.97 -14.25 -10.78
CA PHE A 96 -8.32 -14.74 -10.53
C PHE A 96 -9.33 -13.63 -10.34
N VAL A 97 -8.90 -12.49 -9.78
CA VAL A 97 -9.79 -11.39 -9.43
C VAL A 97 -9.40 -10.14 -10.20
N PRO A 98 -10.17 -9.75 -11.24
CA PRO A 98 -9.68 -8.78 -12.20
C PRO A 98 -9.45 -7.37 -11.63
N PHE A 99 -10.26 -6.90 -10.68
CA PHE A 99 -10.07 -5.57 -10.09
C PHE A 99 -9.18 -5.57 -8.84
N TYR A 100 -8.59 -6.71 -8.46
CA TYR A 100 -7.63 -6.75 -7.38
C TYR A 100 -6.33 -6.04 -7.78
N GLY A 101 -5.88 -5.07 -6.98
CA GLY A 101 -4.73 -4.22 -7.27
C GLY A 101 -5.10 -2.90 -7.96
N ILE A 102 -6.40 -2.59 -8.12
CA ILE A 102 -6.86 -1.30 -8.63
C ILE A 102 -6.40 -0.15 -7.74
N SER A 103 -6.32 -0.37 -6.41
CA SER A 103 -5.82 0.62 -5.45
C SER A 103 -4.38 1.02 -5.76
N GLN A 104 -3.52 0.03 -6.08
CA GLN A 104 -2.13 0.26 -6.42
C GLN A 104 -1.97 1.03 -7.74
N ALA A 105 -2.75 0.69 -8.77
CA ALA A 105 -2.76 1.43 -10.02
C ALA A 105 -3.26 2.87 -9.81
N ALA A 106 -4.33 3.04 -9.03
CA ALA A 106 -4.88 4.36 -8.71
C ALA A 106 -3.91 5.22 -7.90
N GLU A 107 -3.26 4.67 -6.88
CA GLU A 107 -2.22 5.36 -6.11
C GLU A 107 -1.06 5.80 -7.01
N THR A 108 -0.57 4.93 -7.89
CA THR A 108 0.54 5.22 -8.80
C THR A 108 0.18 6.35 -9.77
N ILE A 109 -0.99 6.27 -10.39
CA ILE A 109 -1.49 7.30 -11.32
C ILE A 109 -1.66 8.62 -10.57
N ALA A 110 -2.26 8.58 -9.37
CA ALA A 110 -2.52 9.75 -8.54
C ALA A 110 -1.26 10.41 -7.98
N ARG A 111 -0.18 9.66 -7.71
CA ARG A 111 1.11 10.23 -7.33
C ARG A 111 1.70 11.08 -8.45
N GLY A 112 1.37 10.75 -9.70
CA GLY A 112 1.66 11.57 -10.87
C GLY A 112 3.15 11.86 -11.05
N ALA A 113 4.02 10.91 -10.72
CA ALA A 113 5.44 11.13 -10.53
C ALA A 113 6.11 11.85 -11.72
N ARG A 114 5.77 11.51 -12.97
CA ARG A 114 6.28 12.17 -14.18
C ARG A 114 5.78 13.60 -14.39
N PHE A 115 4.57 13.93 -13.96
CA PHE A 115 3.98 15.27 -14.18
C PHE A 115 4.27 16.23 -13.03
N LEU A 116 4.29 15.71 -11.80
CA LEU A 116 4.51 16.50 -10.58
C LEU A 116 6.01 16.53 -10.20
N GLY A 117 6.75 15.45 -10.46
CA GLY A 117 8.20 15.38 -10.31
C GLY A 117 8.89 15.97 -11.53
N ARG A 118 9.18 17.28 -11.48
CA ARG A 118 9.83 18.03 -12.57
C ARG A 118 11.27 17.61 -12.84
N ASP A 119 11.89 16.94 -11.88
CA ASP A 119 13.28 16.49 -11.82
C ASP A 119 13.34 15.03 -11.34
N GLU A 120 14.47 14.33 -11.55
CA GLU A 120 14.59 12.91 -11.18
C GLU A 120 14.36 12.66 -9.68
N LEU A 121 14.90 13.55 -8.84
CA LEU A 121 14.71 13.52 -7.40
C LEU A 121 13.24 13.76 -7.01
N GLY A 122 12.54 14.65 -7.70
CA GLY A 122 11.10 14.84 -7.54
C GLY A 122 10.29 13.62 -8.00
N GLY A 123 10.69 12.99 -9.11
CA GLY A 123 10.11 11.74 -9.59
C GLY A 123 10.22 10.62 -8.56
N ALA A 124 11.41 10.44 -7.98
CA ALA A 124 11.65 9.45 -6.92
C ALA A 124 10.85 9.74 -5.64
N LEU A 125 10.74 11.02 -5.26
CA LEU A 125 9.92 11.44 -4.12
C LEU A 125 8.45 11.11 -4.34
N HIS A 126 7.91 11.43 -5.52
CA HIS A 126 6.52 11.15 -5.85
C HIS A 126 6.24 9.65 -6.00
N ALA A 127 7.20 8.87 -6.51
CA ALA A 127 7.10 7.42 -6.58
C ALA A 127 7.13 6.74 -5.20
N GLY A 128 7.56 7.44 -4.15
CA GLY A 128 7.76 6.87 -2.82
C GLY A 128 9.03 6.02 -2.73
N ALA A 129 10.02 6.30 -3.58
CA ALA A 129 11.31 5.61 -3.61
C ALA A 129 12.34 6.19 -2.62
N LEU A 130 11.98 7.24 -1.87
CA LEU A 130 12.86 7.90 -0.91
C LEU A 130 12.50 7.52 0.52
N CYS A 131 13.51 7.29 1.36
CA CYS A 131 13.35 7.04 2.78
C CYS A 131 14.22 7.95 3.64
N VAL A 132 13.79 8.17 4.88
CA VAL A 132 14.50 8.96 5.89
C VAL A 132 14.54 8.22 7.22
N MET A 133 15.56 8.50 8.02
CA MET A 133 15.68 7.98 9.38
C MET A 133 14.69 8.64 10.34
N GLN A 134 14.15 7.85 11.26
CA GLN A 134 13.16 8.26 12.24
C GLN A 134 13.50 7.67 13.62
N ARG A 135 13.32 8.47 14.67
CA ARG A 135 13.41 8.05 16.08
C ARG A 135 12.20 7.19 16.46
N LEU A 136 12.44 6.09 17.16
CA LEU A 136 11.43 5.22 17.75
C LEU A 136 11.15 5.62 19.21
N GLU A 137 10.08 5.11 19.79
CA GLU A 137 9.72 5.34 21.21
C GLU A 137 10.83 4.89 22.19
N SER A 138 11.62 3.88 21.82
CA SER A 138 12.78 3.41 22.58
C SER A 138 14.01 4.33 22.49
N TRP A 139 13.97 5.37 21.66
CA TRP A 139 15.06 6.34 21.53
C TRP A 139 15.31 7.06 22.86
N ARG A 140 16.60 7.27 23.19
CA ARG A 140 17.04 8.08 24.33
C ARG A 140 18.11 9.08 23.88
N PRO A 141 18.16 10.29 24.47
CA PRO A 141 19.23 11.25 24.20
C PRO A 141 20.58 10.74 24.75
N ARG A 142 21.70 11.21 24.19
CA ARG A 142 23.03 11.10 24.83
C ARG A 142 23.43 12.41 25.51
N ASN A 143 24.36 12.33 26.45
CA ASN A 143 24.89 13.52 27.13
C ASN A 143 25.47 14.51 26.11
N GLY A 144 25.03 15.76 26.15
CA GLY A 144 25.41 16.83 25.23
C GLY A 144 24.65 16.83 23.90
N ASN A 145 23.69 15.93 23.66
CA ASN A 145 22.90 15.94 22.43
C ASN A 145 21.97 17.14 22.36
N ILE A 146 21.92 17.76 21.19
CA ILE A 146 21.01 18.84 20.86
C ILE A 146 19.94 18.26 19.93
N VAL A 147 18.67 18.49 20.27
CA VAL A 147 17.53 18.11 19.45
C VAL A 147 16.73 19.34 19.11
N CYS A 148 16.61 19.61 17.81
CA CYS A 148 15.94 20.80 17.31
C CYS A 148 14.41 20.60 17.26
N GLY A 149 13.67 21.69 17.48
CA GLY A 149 12.22 21.72 17.25
C GLY A 149 11.38 20.87 18.21
N CYS A 150 11.78 20.73 19.48
CA CYS A 150 10.96 20.09 20.50
C CYS A 150 9.74 20.95 20.84
N ILE A 151 8.58 20.33 21.07
CA ILE A 151 7.36 21.04 21.49
C ILE A 151 7.12 20.77 22.97
N ILE A 152 6.98 21.84 23.77
CA ILE A 152 6.70 21.73 25.21
C ILE A 152 5.20 21.89 25.41
N GLU A 153 4.52 20.81 25.78
CA GLU A 153 3.12 20.83 26.18
C GLU A 153 3.00 21.04 27.70
N PRO A 154 2.13 21.95 28.16
CA PRO A 154 1.87 22.11 29.58
C PRO A 154 1.22 20.85 30.16
N PRO A 155 1.33 20.63 31.48
CA PRO A 155 0.71 19.48 32.13
C PRO A 155 -0.81 19.42 31.87
N PRO A 156 -1.39 18.22 31.79
CA PRO A 156 -2.82 18.07 31.59
C PRO A 156 -3.57 18.68 32.78
N SER A 157 -4.17 19.85 32.58
CA SER A 157 -4.98 20.47 33.63
C SER A 157 -6.13 19.53 33.98
N ARG A 158 -6.24 19.09 35.24
CA ARG A 158 -7.42 18.38 35.74
C ARG A 158 -8.65 19.24 35.46
N THR A 159 -9.39 18.91 34.40
CA THR A 159 -10.71 19.48 34.14
C THR A 159 -11.70 18.85 35.12
N THR A 160 -11.58 19.19 36.41
CA THR A 160 -12.73 19.06 37.31
C THR A 160 -13.67 20.22 36.99
N GLY A 161 -14.87 19.86 36.55
CA GLY A 161 -15.92 20.80 36.21
C GLY A 161 -16.18 21.77 37.36
N ARG A 162 -15.77 23.02 37.19
CA ARG A 162 -16.42 24.20 37.78
C ARG A 162 -15.98 25.43 37.00
N LYS A 163 -16.77 25.78 35.97
CA LYS A 163 -16.79 27.14 35.40
C LYS A 163 -17.22 28.11 36.51
N ARG A 164 -16.30 28.56 37.35
CA ARG A 164 -16.49 29.77 38.16
C ARG A 164 -15.72 30.90 37.48
N ARG A 165 -16.49 31.75 36.80
CA ARG A 165 -16.10 33.06 36.30
C ARG A 165 -15.34 33.81 37.39
N ARG A 166 -14.02 33.96 37.26
CA ARG A 166 -13.30 35.11 37.81
C ARG A 166 -12.48 35.74 36.69
N ARG A 167 -12.98 36.90 36.28
CA ARG A 167 -12.32 37.89 35.43
C ARG A 167 -11.00 38.31 36.06
N GLY A 168 -9.97 38.46 35.23
CA GLY A 168 -8.81 39.29 35.52
C GLY A 168 -7.71 38.66 36.38
N ARG A 169 -6.91 37.75 35.80
CA ARG A 169 -5.49 37.63 36.16
C ARG A 169 -4.72 37.05 34.99
N LYS A 170 -3.60 37.70 34.66
CA LYS A 170 -2.70 37.39 33.54
C LYS A 170 -2.37 35.89 33.49
N LYS A 171 -2.54 35.31 32.30
CA LYS A 171 -2.17 33.95 31.94
C LYS A 171 -0.66 33.90 31.69
N LYS A 172 0.17 33.99 32.75
CA LYS A 172 1.64 33.99 32.61
C LYS A 172 2.40 32.99 33.51
N ASP A 173 1.78 32.42 34.55
CA ASP A 173 2.54 31.65 35.56
C ASP A 173 2.02 30.22 35.76
N LEU A 174 1.88 29.42 34.71
CA LEU A 174 1.45 28.01 34.86
C LEU A 174 2.19 27.02 33.95
N ALA A 175 3.52 27.15 33.87
CA ALA A 175 4.39 26.20 33.19
C ALA A 175 5.79 26.09 33.82
N ASP A 176 5.95 26.42 35.11
CA ASP A 176 7.25 26.34 35.79
C ASP A 176 7.34 25.10 36.69
N THR A 177 6.89 23.96 36.16
CA THR A 177 7.31 22.67 36.73
C THR A 177 8.70 22.40 36.16
N GLY A 178 9.73 22.49 36.99
CA GLY A 178 11.10 22.09 36.63
C GLY A 178 11.26 20.59 36.32
N GLU A 179 10.15 19.88 36.07
CA GLU A 179 10.07 18.47 35.71
C GLU A 179 9.30 18.30 34.40
N ALA A 180 9.79 17.44 33.52
CA ALA A 180 9.17 17.11 32.25
C ALA A 180 9.33 15.64 31.86
N ILE A 181 8.36 15.10 31.13
CA ILE A 181 8.38 13.75 30.58
C ILE A 181 8.71 13.84 29.08
N ILE A 182 9.72 13.09 28.61
CA ILE A 182 9.98 12.98 27.17
C ILE A 182 9.01 12.00 26.53
N LEU A 183 8.41 12.43 25.44
CA LEU A 183 7.62 11.61 24.54
C LEU A 183 8.10 11.82 23.11
N ILE A 184 8.22 10.74 22.34
CA ILE A 184 8.44 10.86 20.91
C ILE A 184 7.11 11.26 20.26
N GLN A 185 7.14 12.30 19.44
CA GLN A 185 5.98 12.74 18.68
C GLN A 185 5.49 11.62 17.77
N LEU A 186 4.17 11.46 17.68
CA LEU A 186 3.56 10.45 16.82
C LEU A 186 4.11 10.59 15.38
N PRO A 187 4.52 9.46 14.77
CA PRO A 187 5.13 9.46 13.45
C PRO A 187 4.14 10.04 12.44
N THR A 188 4.59 11.08 11.72
CA THR A 188 3.85 11.64 10.59
C THR A 188 4.12 10.88 9.30
N MET A 189 5.27 10.22 9.22
CA MET A 189 5.69 9.40 8.09
C MET A 189 5.36 7.93 8.33
N LYS A 190 5.11 7.19 7.25
CA LYS A 190 4.86 5.75 7.32
C LYS A 190 6.18 5.03 7.55
N GLN A 191 6.33 4.39 8.70
CA GLN A 191 7.51 3.58 9.03
C GLN A 191 7.67 2.41 8.03
N LEU A 192 8.92 2.07 7.73
CA LEU A 192 9.25 0.84 7.02
C LEU A 192 9.16 -0.32 8.02
N ASP A 193 8.13 -1.15 7.85
CA ASP A 193 8.07 -2.44 8.53
C ASP A 193 9.31 -3.26 8.17
N ASP A 194 9.99 -3.84 9.15
CA ASP A 194 11.12 -4.78 9.01
C ASP A 194 12.09 -4.44 7.85
N PRO A 195 13.20 -3.73 8.09
CA PRO A 195 14.10 -3.24 7.04
C PRO A 195 14.68 -4.36 6.16
N THR A 196 14.71 -5.61 6.63
CA THR A 196 15.20 -6.77 5.84
C THR A 196 14.33 -7.07 4.62
N LYS A 197 13.06 -6.63 4.63
CA LYS A 197 12.12 -6.79 3.51
C LYS A 197 12.31 -5.74 2.42
N TRP A 198 13.18 -4.76 2.63
CA TRP A 198 13.41 -3.65 1.72
C TRP A 198 14.86 -3.63 1.23
N ASN A 199 15.03 -3.36 -0.06
CA ASN A 199 16.30 -3.09 -0.68
C ASN A 199 16.55 -1.59 -0.58
N ILE A 200 17.37 -1.17 0.37
CA ILE A 200 17.78 0.23 0.49
C ILE A 200 19.18 0.34 -0.13
N GLN A 201 19.35 1.29 -1.04
CA GLN A 201 20.61 1.55 -1.70
C GLN A 201 21.63 2.12 -0.71
N GLY A 202 22.85 1.59 -0.78
CA GLY A 202 23.97 2.05 0.04
C GLY A 202 24.33 1.09 1.16
N GLN A 203 25.19 1.56 2.07
CA GLN A 203 25.59 0.84 3.27
C GLN A 203 25.07 1.59 4.49
N TYR A 204 24.45 0.85 5.40
CA TYR A 204 23.92 1.42 6.63
C TYR A 204 23.90 0.36 7.73
N ARG A 205 23.94 0.83 8.97
CA ARG A 205 23.60 0.02 10.13
C ARG A 205 22.70 0.87 11.03
N LEU A 206 21.52 0.34 11.32
CA LEU A 206 20.52 1.04 12.12
C LEU A 206 20.85 0.87 13.61
N PRO A 207 21.07 1.96 14.35
CA PRO A 207 21.22 1.90 15.80
C PRO A 207 19.89 1.54 16.48
N GLU A 208 19.97 1.04 17.71
CA GLU A 208 18.79 0.83 18.54
C GLU A 208 18.05 2.16 18.79
N GLY A 209 16.72 2.13 18.70
CA GLY A 209 15.88 3.32 18.82
C GLY A 209 15.68 4.10 17.51
N TYR A 210 16.10 3.56 16.37
CA TYR A 210 15.90 4.18 15.05
C TYR A 210 15.32 3.21 14.03
N CYS A 211 14.60 3.76 13.05
CA CYS A 211 14.09 3.03 11.89
C CYS A 211 14.12 3.92 10.65
N PHE A 212 13.79 3.34 9.49
CA PHE A 212 13.51 4.12 8.28
C PHE A 212 12.00 4.35 8.12
N SER A 213 11.65 5.46 7.47
CA SER A 213 10.28 5.80 7.10
C SER A 213 10.22 6.30 5.65
N PHE A 214 9.08 6.11 4.99
CA PHE A 214 8.86 6.62 3.64
C PHE A 214 8.69 8.12 3.65
N LEU A 215 9.40 8.80 2.75
CA LEU A 215 9.32 10.24 2.65
C LEU A 215 8.03 10.65 1.92
N PRO A 216 7.13 11.44 2.54
CA PRO A 216 5.85 11.77 1.92
C PRO A 216 6.04 12.78 0.78
N ALA A 217 5.15 12.70 -0.21
CA ALA A 217 5.11 13.66 -1.32
C ALA A 217 4.96 15.11 -0.83
N GLY A 218 5.59 16.03 -1.56
CA GLY A 218 5.62 17.47 -1.25
C GLY A 218 6.63 17.89 -0.18
N THR A 219 7.46 16.97 0.30
CA THR A 219 8.60 17.30 1.18
C THR A 219 9.69 18.04 0.40
N SER A 220 10.30 19.04 1.04
CA SER A 220 11.38 19.82 0.44
C SER A 220 12.71 19.12 0.68
N ILE A 221 13.40 18.81 -0.41
CA ILE A 221 14.69 18.13 -0.45
C ILE A 221 15.67 18.95 -1.28
N GLY A 222 16.95 18.89 -0.95
CA GLY A 222 18.01 19.62 -1.62
C GLY A 222 19.20 18.71 -1.96
N PRO A 223 20.17 19.25 -2.71
CA PRO A 223 21.45 18.57 -2.94
C PRO A 223 22.25 18.49 -1.63
N ILE A 224 22.99 17.39 -1.44
CA ILE A 224 23.88 17.23 -0.28
C ILE A 224 25.00 18.28 -0.31
N ASN A 225 25.60 18.49 -1.49
CA ASN A 225 26.54 19.58 -1.70
C ASN A 225 25.78 20.85 -2.12
N PRO A 226 25.85 21.95 -1.34
CA PRO A 226 25.16 23.20 -1.66
C PRO A 226 25.55 23.83 -3.02
N LEU A 227 26.72 23.48 -3.55
CA LEU A 227 27.22 23.98 -4.84
C LEU A 227 26.61 23.23 -6.04
N THR A 228 26.11 22.02 -5.81
CA THR A 228 25.51 21.19 -6.86
C THR A 228 24.08 21.65 -7.12
N LYS A 229 23.67 21.75 -8.37
CA LYS A 229 22.27 22.05 -8.67
C LYS A 229 21.44 20.80 -8.49
N ARG A 230 20.20 20.98 -8.04
CA ARG A 230 19.26 19.87 -7.84
C ARG A 230 18.96 19.09 -9.14
N GLU A 231 19.03 19.75 -10.29
CA GLU A 231 18.81 19.16 -11.61
C GLU A 231 19.94 18.20 -12.06
N ASP A 232 21.12 18.31 -11.44
CA ASP A 232 22.27 17.45 -11.76
C ASP A 232 22.23 16.11 -10.99
N ILE A 233 21.28 15.95 -10.05
CA ILE A 233 21.15 14.72 -9.25
C ILE A 233 20.45 13.66 -10.09
N VAL A 234 21.20 12.63 -10.47
CA VAL A 234 20.69 11.47 -11.22
C VAL A 234 20.40 10.31 -10.28
N ILE A 235 19.21 9.72 -10.40
CA ILE A 235 18.77 8.56 -9.62
C ILE A 235 18.49 7.39 -10.57
N ALA A 236 19.15 6.26 -10.30
CA ALA A 236 18.92 5.03 -11.04
C ALA A 236 17.44 4.65 -11.02
N SER A 237 16.82 4.66 -12.21
CA SER A 237 15.42 4.32 -12.40
C SER A 237 15.27 3.60 -13.73
N SER A 238 14.27 2.74 -13.84
CA SER A 238 13.89 2.14 -15.11
C SER A 238 12.46 2.53 -15.42
N TYR A 239 12.22 3.17 -16.56
CA TYR A 239 10.86 3.24 -17.06
C TYR A 239 10.51 1.84 -17.55
N GLY A 240 9.43 1.26 -17.05
CA GLY A 240 8.92 -0.03 -17.47
C GLY A 240 8.37 0.02 -18.89
N THR A 241 9.14 0.50 -19.87
CA THR A 241 8.76 0.61 -21.29
C THR A 241 8.33 -0.74 -21.83
N ALA A 242 9.02 -1.82 -21.45
CA ALA A 242 8.62 -3.20 -21.75
C ALA A 242 7.27 -3.57 -21.12
N LYS A 243 6.99 -3.19 -19.86
CA LYS A 243 5.72 -3.46 -19.17
C LYS A 243 4.57 -2.64 -19.78
N SER A 244 4.83 -1.37 -20.08
CA SER A 244 3.88 -0.47 -20.75
C SER A 244 3.55 -0.98 -22.16
N PHE A 245 4.56 -1.36 -22.95
CA PHE A 245 4.37 -1.97 -24.27
C PHE A 245 3.59 -3.29 -24.19
N THR A 246 3.94 -4.17 -23.24
CA THR A 246 3.21 -5.43 -23.00
C THR A 246 1.75 -5.14 -22.64
N GLY A 247 1.49 -4.10 -21.84
CA GLY A 247 0.13 -3.64 -21.54
C GLY A 247 -0.62 -3.16 -22.78
N VAL A 248 0.01 -2.36 -23.64
CA VAL A 248 -0.58 -1.92 -24.92
C VAL A 248 -0.90 -3.11 -25.82
N LEU A 249 0.06 -4.02 -26.00
CA LEU A 249 -0.13 -5.23 -26.80
C LEU A 249 -1.28 -6.08 -26.25
N GLN A 250 -1.35 -6.25 -24.92
CA GLN A 250 -2.44 -6.97 -24.27
C GLN A 250 -3.79 -6.29 -24.53
N ILE A 251 -3.87 -4.95 -24.44
CA ILE A 251 -5.10 -4.21 -24.72
C ILE A 251 -5.56 -4.45 -26.16
N LEU A 252 -4.65 -4.39 -27.13
CA LEU A 252 -4.96 -4.66 -28.53
C LEU A 252 -5.46 -6.10 -28.73
N ILE A 253 -4.80 -7.09 -28.12
CA ILE A 253 -5.21 -8.50 -28.20
C ILE A 253 -6.57 -8.71 -27.56
N SER A 254 -6.83 -8.09 -26.41
CA SER A 254 -8.13 -8.19 -25.73
C SER A 254 -9.26 -7.51 -26.50
N ILE A 255 -9.01 -6.34 -27.10
CA ILE A 255 -10.00 -5.66 -27.96
C ILE A 255 -10.28 -6.52 -29.21
N PHE A 256 -9.23 -7.07 -29.83
CA PHE A 256 -9.39 -7.99 -30.96
C PHE A 256 -10.19 -9.25 -30.58
N THR A 257 -9.92 -9.80 -29.40
CA THR A 257 -10.67 -10.95 -28.84
C THR A 257 -12.14 -10.58 -28.64
N LEU A 258 -12.43 -9.39 -28.09
CA LEU A 258 -13.79 -8.90 -27.90
C LEU A 258 -14.50 -8.73 -29.25
N TYR A 259 -13.86 -8.09 -30.23
CA TYR A 259 -14.45 -7.85 -31.54
C TYR A 259 -14.71 -9.15 -32.30
N SER A 260 -13.72 -10.06 -32.34
CA SER A 260 -13.84 -11.35 -33.02
C SER A 260 -14.89 -12.27 -32.37
N SER A 261 -15.19 -12.08 -31.08
CA SER A 261 -16.22 -12.85 -30.36
C SER A 261 -17.63 -12.27 -30.45
N SER A 262 -17.81 -11.02 -30.90
CA SER A 262 -19.03 -10.23 -30.63
C SER A 262 -20.29 -10.65 -31.41
N SER A 263 -20.19 -11.37 -32.53
CA SER A 263 -21.39 -11.76 -33.30
C SER A 263 -21.92 -13.12 -32.86
N ASP A 264 -21.17 -14.18 -33.16
CA ASP A 264 -21.71 -15.54 -33.12
C ASP A 264 -21.79 -16.09 -31.68
N GLN A 265 -20.87 -15.69 -30.80
CA GLN A 265 -20.91 -16.08 -29.39
C GLN A 265 -22.00 -15.34 -28.61
N VAL A 266 -22.26 -14.08 -28.96
CA VAL A 266 -23.29 -13.26 -28.30
C VAL A 266 -24.68 -13.72 -28.69
N ASN A 267 -24.88 -14.17 -29.93
CA ASN A 267 -26.14 -14.79 -30.34
C ASN A 267 -26.44 -16.07 -29.58
N LEU A 268 -25.42 -16.85 -29.20
CA LEU A 268 -25.59 -18.12 -28.50
C LEU A 268 -25.64 -17.96 -26.97
N TYR A 269 -24.72 -17.17 -26.40
CA TYR A 269 -24.52 -17.06 -24.95
C TYR A 269 -24.98 -15.71 -24.38
N GLY A 270 -25.42 -14.77 -25.21
CA GLY A 270 -25.93 -13.48 -24.77
C GLY A 270 -24.90 -12.68 -23.99
N TYR A 271 -25.34 -12.02 -22.91
CA TYR A 271 -24.46 -11.29 -21.99
C TYR A 271 -23.46 -12.18 -21.22
N ALA A 272 -23.64 -13.51 -21.24
CA ALA A 272 -22.72 -14.46 -20.59
C ALA A 272 -21.67 -15.03 -21.56
N ALA A 273 -21.54 -14.46 -22.76
CA ALA A 273 -20.52 -14.87 -23.72
C ALA A 273 -19.11 -14.80 -23.10
N PHE A 274 -18.33 -15.86 -23.30
CA PHE A 274 -17.00 -15.97 -22.72
C PHE A 274 -16.04 -14.86 -23.19
N GLY A 275 -16.22 -14.30 -24.39
CA GLY A 275 -15.45 -13.14 -24.84
C GLY A 275 -15.56 -11.93 -23.90
N PHE A 276 -16.70 -11.74 -23.22
CA PHE A 276 -16.90 -10.61 -22.31
C PHE A 276 -16.17 -10.74 -20.97
N SER A 277 -15.75 -11.96 -20.58
CA SER A 277 -14.95 -12.13 -19.35
C SER A 277 -13.56 -11.48 -19.43
N VAL A 278 -13.11 -11.12 -20.65
CA VAL A 278 -11.85 -10.41 -20.87
C VAL A 278 -11.94 -8.93 -20.48
N ILE A 279 -13.13 -8.31 -20.56
CA ILE A 279 -13.34 -6.87 -20.33
C ILE A 279 -12.70 -6.34 -19.03
N PRO A 280 -12.97 -6.93 -17.84
CA PRO A 280 -12.41 -6.40 -16.60
C PRO A 280 -10.88 -6.54 -16.52
N TYR A 281 -10.31 -7.55 -17.20
CA TYR A 281 -8.85 -7.68 -17.35
C TYR A 281 -8.28 -6.62 -18.28
N THR A 282 -8.97 -6.30 -19.39
CA THR A 282 -8.55 -5.23 -20.31
C THR A 282 -8.49 -3.88 -19.61
N ILE A 283 -9.52 -3.55 -18.81
CA ILE A 283 -9.56 -2.29 -18.04
C ILE A 283 -8.40 -2.23 -17.07
N MET A 284 -8.13 -3.31 -16.33
CA MET A 284 -7.03 -3.31 -15.38
C MET A 284 -5.66 -3.20 -16.08
N SER A 285 -5.47 -3.90 -17.19
CA SER A 285 -4.24 -3.79 -17.98
C SER A 285 -4.04 -2.39 -18.56
N PHE A 286 -5.12 -1.72 -18.96
CA PHE A 286 -5.09 -0.31 -19.34
C PHE A 286 -4.65 0.61 -18.19
N LEU A 287 -5.21 0.43 -17.00
CA LEU A 287 -4.80 1.18 -15.81
C LEU A 287 -3.32 0.92 -15.46
N ASN A 288 -2.87 -0.33 -15.51
CA ASN A 288 -1.48 -0.69 -15.26
C ASN A 288 -0.53 -0.10 -16.33
N ALA A 289 -0.92 -0.09 -17.61
CA ALA A 289 -0.14 0.51 -18.67
C ALA A 289 0.07 2.01 -18.42
N ILE A 290 -1.00 2.73 -18.06
CA ILE A 290 -0.92 4.14 -17.66
C ILE A 290 -0.01 4.32 -16.45
N ALA A 291 -0.20 3.52 -15.40
CA ALA A 291 0.60 3.59 -14.18
C ALA A 291 2.12 3.40 -14.47
N ASN A 292 2.47 2.42 -15.30
CA ASN A 292 3.86 2.15 -15.71
C ASN A 292 4.44 3.23 -16.65
N SER A 293 3.60 3.98 -17.36
CA SER A 293 4.02 5.11 -18.20
C SER A 293 4.23 6.41 -17.42
N ILE A 294 3.48 6.59 -16.32
CA ILE A 294 3.51 7.80 -15.47
C ILE A 294 4.58 7.73 -14.40
N GLU A 295 4.88 6.57 -13.84
CA GLU A 295 5.82 6.45 -12.73
C GLU A 295 6.89 5.40 -13.05
N ALA A 296 8.16 5.80 -12.94
CA ALA A 296 9.30 4.91 -13.11
C ALA A 296 9.35 3.80 -12.04
N ASP A 297 9.97 2.68 -12.38
CA ASP A 297 10.27 1.60 -11.45
C ASP A 297 11.63 1.85 -10.79
N TYR A 298 11.67 1.65 -9.48
CA TYR A 298 12.87 1.77 -8.65
C TYR A 298 13.13 0.45 -7.93
N ASP A 299 14.25 -0.19 -8.23
CA ASP A 299 14.63 -1.49 -7.65
C ASP A 299 15.09 -1.38 -6.19
N THR A 300 15.43 -0.17 -5.74
CA THR A 300 15.88 0.18 -4.40
C THR A 300 15.15 1.41 -3.87
N LEU A 301 15.16 1.56 -2.55
CA LEU A 301 14.87 2.82 -1.87
C LEU A 301 16.16 3.61 -1.68
N PHE A 302 16.07 4.93 -1.77
CA PHE A 302 17.21 5.83 -1.63
C PHE A 302 17.12 6.61 -0.33
N MET A 303 18.22 6.64 0.41
CA MET A 303 18.31 7.37 1.66
C MET A 303 18.37 8.88 1.40
N VAL A 304 17.66 9.64 2.22
CA VAL A 304 17.75 11.10 2.29
C VAL A 304 18.34 11.49 3.63
N GLU A 305 19.41 12.28 3.58
CA GLU A 305 20.08 12.79 4.76
C GLU A 305 19.14 13.71 5.56
N SER A 306 19.17 13.55 6.88
CA SER A 306 18.34 14.28 7.83
C SER A 306 19.13 14.55 9.10
N GLU A 307 18.65 15.51 9.90
CA GLU A 307 19.24 15.77 11.23
C GLU A 307 19.25 14.51 12.11
N VAL A 308 18.25 13.62 11.95
CA VAL A 308 18.15 12.36 12.69
C VAL A 308 19.23 11.38 12.26
N MET A 309 19.53 11.33 10.96
CA MET A 309 20.62 10.51 10.42
C MET A 309 21.99 11.02 10.87
N VAL A 310 22.20 12.34 10.88
CA VAL A 310 23.43 12.97 11.40
C VAL A 310 23.57 12.72 12.91
N GLU A 311 22.46 12.79 13.66
CA GLU A 311 22.43 12.43 15.08
C GLU A 311 22.81 10.96 15.29
N ALA A 312 22.24 10.04 14.52
CA ALA A 312 22.54 8.62 14.59
C ALA A 312 24.03 8.35 14.29
N TYR A 313 24.58 8.98 13.25
CA TYR A 313 26.00 8.90 12.91
C TYR A 313 26.89 9.36 14.09
N ARG A 314 26.61 10.52 14.69
CA ARG A 314 27.37 11.03 15.84
C ARG A 314 27.33 10.10 17.05
N ARG A 315 26.32 9.23 17.15
CA ARG A 315 26.16 8.29 18.27
C ARG A 315 26.93 7.00 18.04
N THR A 316 26.76 6.38 16.88
CA THR A 316 27.36 5.06 16.64
C THR A 316 28.73 5.14 15.98
N ASN A 317 29.06 6.30 15.40
CA ASN A 317 30.19 6.46 14.48
C ASN A 317 30.10 5.49 13.28
N GLU A 318 28.88 5.04 12.95
CA GLU A 318 28.60 4.17 11.82
C GLU A 318 28.05 5.01 10.66
N GLU A 319 28.76 4.98 9.53
CA GLU A 319 28.41 5.79 8.37
C GLU A 319 27.17 5.29 7.63
N PHE A 320 26.40 6.24 7.11
CA PHE A 320 25.27 6.00 6.22
C PHE A 320 25.69 6.40 4.80
N ILE A 321 26.24 5.45 4.06
CA ILE A 321 26.79 5.68 2.72
C ILE A 321 25.69 5.48 1.68
N GLY A 322 25.57 6.38 0.72
CA GLY A 322 24.62 6.28 -0.39
C GLY A 322 23.35 7.13 -0.26
N ALA A 323 23.37 8.14 0.62
CA ALA A 323 22.35 9.19 0.61
C ALA A 323 22.41 9.98 -0.71
N VAL A 324 21.25 10.28 -1.29
CA VAL A 324 21.16 10.96 -2.61
C VAL A 324 20.76 12.43 -2.51
N ALA A 325 20.22 12.85 -1.37
CA ALA A 325 19.70 14.19 -1.13
C ALA A 325 19.69 14.50 0.36
N VAL A 326 19.48 15.77 0.72
CA VAL A 326 19.32 16.23 2.10
C VAL A 326 17.93 16.83 2.32
N LEU A 327 17.34 16.63 3.49
CA LEU A 327 16.10 17.29 3.88
C LEU A 327 16.32 18.78 4.15
N THR A 328 15.41 19.61 3.65
CA THR A 328 15.40 21.02 4.01
C THR A 328 14.65 21.21 5.33
N PRO A 329 15.31 21.72 6.39
CA PRO A 329 14.66 22.00 7.67
C PRO A 329 13.63 23.12 7.53
N ASP A 330 12.66 23.12 8.44
CA ASP A 330 11.58 24.11 8.51
C ASP A 330 11.75 24.96 9.76
N TYR A 331 12.62 25.97 9.68
CA TYR A 331 12.93 26.88 10.79
C TYR A 331 11.73 27.74 11.22
N ASP A 332 10.69 27.83 10.39
CA ASP A 332 9.48 28.61 10.68
C ASP A 332 8.49 27.87 11.62
N LYS A 333 8.78 26.62 12.00
CA LYS A 333 7.90 25.84 12.90
C LYS A 333 8.11 26.21 14.36
N GLU A 334 7.01 26.37 15.08
CA GLU A 334 6.99 26.51 16.56
C GLU A 334 7.68 25.30 17.20
N GLY A 335 8.86 25.51 17.77
CA GLY A 335 9.63 24.49 18.48
C GLY A 335 10.85 25.13 19.14
N VAL A 336 11.34 24.50 20.21
CA VAL A 336 12.53 24.92 20.94
C VAL A 336 13.64 23.90 20.78
N ASP A 337 14.87 24.38 20.70
CA ASP A 337 16.04 23.52 20.63
C ASP A 337 16.47 23.16 22.05
N LEU A 338 16.59 21.86 22.32
CA LEU A 338 16.90 21.36 23.66
C LEU A 338 18.24 20.64 23.67
N GLN A 339 19.11 21.02 24.60
CA GLN A 339 20.32 20.28 24.92
C GLN A 339 20.06 19.35 26.11
N PHE A 340 20.29 18.05 25.91
CA PHE A 340 20.16 17.04 26.95
C PHE A 340 21.50 16.82 27.66
N ARG A 341 21.48 16.85 28.99
CA ARG A 341 22.64 16.54 29.84
C ARG A 341 22.29 15.45 30.83
N ARG A 342 23.28 14.64 31.18
CA ARG A 342 23.16 13.60 32.20
C ARG A 342 24.09 13.92 33.36
N SER A 343 23.51 14.16 34.53
CA SER A 343 24.22 14.26 35.80
C SER A 343 24.11 12.95 36.57
N ARG A 344 25.16 12.59 37.33
CA ARG A 344 25.14 11.40 38.20
C ARG A 344 24.15 11.53 39.35
N GLU A 345 23.97 12.74 39.88
CA GLU A 345 23.13 13.01 41.06
C GLU A 345 21.68 13.35 40.70
N HIS A 346 21.48 14.04 39.57
CA HIS A 346 20.19 14.65 39.22
C HIS A 346 19.50 13.99 38.02
N GLY A 347 20.10 12.93 37.47
CA GLY A 347 19.57 12.24 36.29
C GLY A 347 19.69 13.07 35.02
N TRP A 348 18.69 12.98 34.15
CA TRP A 348 18.64 13.73 32.89
C TRP A 348 18.07 15.14 33.08
N SER A 349 18.67 16.12 32.42
CA SER A 349 18.15 17.48 32.30
C SER A 349 18.09 17.93 30.84
N ALA A 350 17.09 18.73 30.50
CA ALA A 350 16.96 19.41 29.21
C ALA A 350 17.11 20.92 29.42
N HIS A 351 17.95 21.56 28.62
CA HIS A 351 18.23 22.99 28.65
C HIS A 351 17.76 23.62 27.33
N GLU A 352 16.97 24.68 27.41
CA GLU A 352 16.53 25.44 26.22
C GLU A 352 17.71 26.20 25.61
N LEU A 353 17.85 26.19 24.29
CA LEU A 353 18.85 26.93 23.55
C LEU A 353 18.20 28.08 22.74
N ASP A 354 18.92 29.18 22.58
CA ASP A 354 18.57 30.26 21.66
C ASP A 354 18.99 29.93 20.22
N ASP A 355 18.63 30.79 19.27
CA ASP A 355 19.00 30.66 17.86
C ASP A 355 20.53 30.64 17.61
N ASN A 356 21.33 31.10 18.59
CA ASN A 356 22.78 31.08 18.55
C ASN A 356 23.39 29.86 19.27
N GLY A 357 22.55 28.93 19.75
CA GLY A 357 22.97 27.74 20.49
C GLY A 357 23.39 27.99 21.94
N ARG A 358 23.02 29.13 22.53
CA ARG A 358 23.31 29.49 23.93
C ARG A 358 22.15 29.11 24.83
N GLU A 359 22.45 28.67 26.05
CA GLU A 359 21.42 28.31 27.02
C GLU A 359 20.55 29.51 27.40
N VAL A 360 19.25 29.39 27.15
CA VAL A 360 18.21 30.25 27.68
C VAL A 360 17.82 29.62 29.02
N GLY A 361 17.85 30.38 30.13
CA GLY A 361 17.86 29.87 31.51
C GLY A 361 16.70 28.98 31.99
N ARG A 362 15.83 28.47 31.11
CA ARG A 362 14.85 27.43 31.39
C ARG A 362 15.50 26.05 31.28
N SER A 363 15.30 25.24 32.30
CA SER A 363 15.72 23.84 32.30
C SER A 363 14.68 22.97 32.99
N TRP A 364 14.63 21.71 32.55
CA TRP A 364 13.72 20.70 33.08
C TRP A 364 14.53 19.49 33.52
N ARG A 365 14.20 18.91 34.66
CA ARG A 365 14.56 17.54 35.03
C ARG A 365 13.67 16.60 34.23
N VAL A 366 14.27 15.60 33.59
CA VAL A 366 13.58 14.82 32.57
C VAL A 366 13.48 13.36 32.97
N THR A 367 12.29 12.79 32.78
CA THR A 367 12.02 11.36 32.95
C THR A 367 11.52 10.74 31.64
N PHE A 368 11.76 9.44 31.47
CA PHE A 368 11.30 8.67 30.31
C PHE A 368 10.14 7.78 30.71
N GLN A 369 9.16 7.64 29.82
CA GLN A 369 7.93 6.89 30.12
C GLN A 369 8.17 5.40 30.42
N GLU A 370 9.22 4.77 29.87
CA GLU A 370 9.50 3.32 30.04
C GLU A 370 10.44 2.96 31.20
N GLU A 371 10.98 3.92 31.97
CA GLU A 371 11.87 3.62 33.12
C GLU A 371 11.15 2.91 34.30
N GLU A 372 9.86 2.60 34.16
CA GLU A 372 9.01 2.10 35.24
C GLU A 372 8.97 0.56 35.42
N ILE A 373 9.55 -0.26 34.52
CA ILE A 373 9.34 -1.73 34.60
C ILE A 373 10.51 -2.51 35.24
N GLU A 374 11.75 -2.00 35.26
CA GLU A 374 12.91 -2.88 35.58
C GLU A 374 14.00 -2.36 36.52
N ASN A 375 13.90 -1.16 37.12
CA ASN A 375 14.99 -0.66 37.96
C ASN A 375 14.77 -0.96 39.46
N LYS A 376 15.38 -2.05 39.95
CA LYS A 376 15.41 -2.42 41.39
C LYS A 376 16.46 -1.66 42.21
N ASP A 377 17.33 -0.89 41.58
CA ASP A 377 18.53 -0.32 42.23
C ASP A 377 18.38 1.13 42.72
N PHE A 378 17.22 1.77 42.51
CA PHE A 378 16.91 3.07 43.10
C PHE A 378 15.95 2.93 44.28
N SER A 379 16.36 3.45 45.44
CA SER A 379 15.61 3.42 46.71
C SER A 379 14.34 4.29 46.72
N THR A 380 14.00 4.93 45.61
CA THR A 380 12.71 5.60 45.39
C THR A 380 12.23 5.33 43.96
N PRO A 381 11.04 4.72 43.76
CA PRO A 381 10.45 4.69 42.43
C PRO A 381 10.23 6.14 42.00
N ALA A 382 10.72 6.52 40.82
CA ALA A 382 10.43 7.82 40.23
C ALA A 382 8.90 7.92 40.04
N ARG A 383 8.21 8.53 41.02
CA ARG A 383 6.78 8.84 40.90
C ARG A 383 6.61 9.67 39.65
N ILE A 384 5.92 9.14 38.64
CA ILE A 384 5.48 9.93 37.49
C ILE A 384 4.66 11.08 38.06
N ASN A 385 5.20 12.29 37.98
CA ASN A 385 4.47 13.48 38.33
C ASN A 385 3.46 13.72 37.21
N ASP A 386 2.21 13.34 37.44
CA ASP A 386 1.10 13.56 36.50
C ASP A 386 0.92 15.04 36.12
N ASN A 387 1.53 15.95 36.90
CA ASN A 387 1.55 17.39 36.66
C ASN A 387 2.86 17.89 36.01
N ALA A 388 3.74 17.01 35.50
CA ALA A 388 4.92 17.41 34.75
C ALA A 388 4.58 17.87 33.33
N ALA A 389 5.40 18.78 32.79
CA ALA A 389 5.31 19.17 31.38
C ALA A 389 5.65 17.99 30.47
N ARG A 390 5.20 18.00 29.22
CA ARG A 390 5.55 16.97 28.23
C ARG A 390 6.43 17.58 27.16
N ILE A 391 7.62 17.04 26.99
CA ILE A 391 8.54 17.42 25.91
C ILE A 391 8.31 16.43 24.77
N MET A 392 7.66 16.92 23.72
CA MET A 392 7.43 16.17 22.48
C MET A 392 8.65 16.32 21.57
N VAL A 393 9.41 15.25 21.43
CA VAL A 393 10.59 15.17 20.56
C VAL A 393 10.15 14.79 19.15
N PRO A 394 10.50 15.56 18.10
CA PRO A 394 10.10 15.22 16.74
C PRO A 394 10.72 13.89 16.29
N ALA A 395 9.91 12.96 15.79
CA ALA A 395 10.41 11.63 15.42
C ALA A 395 11.28 11.67 14.16
N GLU A 396 10.88 12.41 13.13
CA GLU A 396 11.59 12.54 11.84
C GLU A 396 12.48 13.79 11.77
N GLY A 397 12.51 14.57 12.85
CA GLY A 397 13.18 15.86 12.91
C GLY A 397 12.44 17.00 12.19
N GLN A 398 13.09 18.16 12.08
CA GLN A 398 12.53 19.30 11.38
C GLN A 398 12.60 19.12 9.85
N TYR A 399 11.44 19.18 9.19
CA TYR A 399 11.36 19.12 7.73
C TYR A 399 10.26 20.02 7.18
N ARG A 400 10.52 20.61 6.00
CA ARG A 400 9.62 21.54 5.33
C ARG A 400 8.72 20.83 4.31
N ARG A 401 7.41 20.89 4.53
CA ARG A 401 6.41 20.31 3.61
C ARG A 401 5.61 21.39 2.89
N LYS A 402 5.62 21.37 1.56
CA LYS A 402 4.92 22.35 0.71
C LYS A 402 3.41 22.10 0.72
N LYS A 403 2.68 22.74 1.65
CA LYS A 403 1.22 22.58 1.83
C LYS A 403 0.42 22.74 0.53
N LYS A 404 0.79 23.70 -0.35
CA LYS A 404 0.14 23.91 -1.66
C LYS A 404 0.26 22.69 -2.58
N VAL A 405 1.44 22.07 -2.63
CA VAL A 405 1.71 20.86 -3.44
C VAL A 405 0.92 19.68 -2.89
N VAL A 406 0.92 19.48 -1.58
CA VAL A 406 0.15 18.41 -0.92
C VAL A 406 -1.34 18.55 -1.22
N LYS A 407 -1.91 19.75 -1.07
CA LYS A 407 -3.33 20.00 -1.35
C LYS A 407 -3.67 19.78 -2.82
N SER A 408 -2.79 20.19 -3.74
CA SER A 408 -2.98 19.97 -5.18
C SER A 408 -2.90 18.48 -5.54
N SER A 409 -1.91 17.76 -5.00
CA SER A 409 -1.75 16.32 -5.18
C SER A 409 -2.94 15.54 -4.61
N GLN A 410 -3.46 15.93 -3.44
CA GLN A 410 -4.65 15.29 -2.86
C GLN A 410 -5.91 15.49 -3.72
N LYS A 411 -6.10 16.69 -4.30
CA LYS A 411 -7.20 16.93 -5.24
C LYS A 411 -7.08 16.05 -6.47
N PHE A 412 -5.88 15.96 -7.04
CA PHE A 412 -5.59 15.11 -8.19
C PHE A 412 -5.77 13.62 -7.85
N TYR A 413 -5.40 13.19 -6.65
CA TYR A 413 -5.68 11.85 -6.14
C TYR A 413 -7.18 11.56 -6.10
N ASN A 414 -7.97 12.40 -5.44
CA ASN A 414 -9.41 12.20 -5.34
C ASN A 414 -10.07 12.16 -6.74
N PHE A 415 -9.62 13.02 -7.66
CA PHE A 415 -10.12 13.05 -9.03
C PHE A 415 -9.74 11.79 -9.82
N SER A 416 -8.48 11.34 -9.72
CA SER A 416 -7.99 10.13 -10.40
C SER A 416 -8.71 8.89 -9.90
N VAL A 417 -8.84 8.75 -8.58
CA VAL A 417 -9.59 7.67 -7.91
C VAL A 417 -11.04 7.67 -8.39
N PHE A 418 -11.70 8.83 -8.45
CA PHE A 418 -13.08 8.93 -8.95
C PHE A 418 -13.22 8.45 -10.41
N ILE A 419 -12.33 8.89 -11.31
CA ILE A 419 -12.33 8.44 -12.71
C ILE A 419 -12.08 6.93 -12.81
N ILE A 420 -11.12 6.40 -12.06
CA ILE A 420 -10.78 4.97 -12.09
C ILE A 420 -11.96 4.12 -11.62
N VAL A 421 -12.63 4.53 -10.53
CA VAL A 421 -13.86 3.87 -10.05
C VAL A 421 -14.95 3.91 -11.12
N PHE A 422 -15.16 5.07 -11.75
CA PHE A 422 -16.15 5.20 -12.82
C PHE A 422 -15.86 4.25 -13.98
N ILE A 423 -14.62 4.25 -14.48
CA ILE A 423 -14.15 3.38 -15.56
C ILE A 423 -14.37 1.90 -15.17
N SER A 424 -13.95 1.50 -13.98
CA SER A 424 -13.99 0.09 -13.54
C SER A 424 -15.40 -0.40 -13.22
N LEU A 425 -16.30 0.46 -12.74
CA LEU A 425 -17.66 0.07 -12.39
C LEU A 425 -18.65 0.19 -13.54
N ILE A 426 -18.48 1.15 -14.45
CA ILE A 426 -19.53 1.47 -15.45
C ILE A 426 -19.19 0.94 -16.83
N ILE A 427 -17.93 1.07 -17.29
CA ILE A 427 -17.55 0.65 -18.65
C ILE A 427 -17.84 -0.83 -18.92
N PRO A 428 -17.60 -1.79 -18.00
CA PRO A 428 -17.95 -3.19 -18.24
C PRO A 428 -19.41 -3.39 -18.64
N TYR A 429 -20.33 -2.70 -17.98
CA TYR A 429 -21.76 -2.83 -18.25
C TYR A 429 -22.18 -2.07 -19.51
N ILE A 430 -21.54 -0.93 -19.83
CA ILE A 430 -21.77 -0.26 -21.12
C ILE A 430 -21.38 -1.20 -22.27
N VAL A 431 -20.21 -1.82 -22.21
CA VAL A 431 -19.74 -2.75 -23.25
C VAL A 431 -20.65 -3.96 -23.33
N LEU A 432 -20.94 -4.62 -22.20
CA LEU A 432 -21.88 -5.75 -22.14
C LEU A 432 -23.25 -5.39 -22.73
N GLY A 433 -23.82 -4.27 -22.32
CA GLY A 433 -25.14 -3.82 -22.76
C GLY A 433 -25.17 -3.43 -24.23
N SER A 434 -24.13 -2.76 -24.72
CA SER A 434 -24.04 -2.34 -26.13
C SER A 434 -23.92 -3.52 -27.09
N LEU A 435 -23.18 -4.58 -26.72
CA LEU A 435 -22.93 -5.72 -27.60
C LEU A 435 -23.99 -6.82 -27.46
N SER A 436 -24.51 -7.06 -26.25
CA SER A 436 -25.48 -8.13 -26.00
C SER A 436 -26.93 -7.68 -25.87
N HIS A 437 -27.18 -6.37 -25.77
CA HIS A 437 -28.47 -5.81 -25.36
C HIS A 437 -29.02 -6.42 -24.05
N PHE A 438 -28.13 -6.91 -23.19
CA PHE A 438 -28.45 -7.67 -21.97
C PHE A 438 -29.39 -8.87 -22.21
N LYS A 439 -29.40 -9.41 -23.43
CA LYS A 439 -30.16 -10.63 -23.75
C LYS A 439 -29.44 -11.84 -23.19
N ALA A 440 -30.19 -12.76 -22.58
CA ALA A 440 -29.65 -14.02 -22.09
C ALA A 440 -29.30 -15.01 -23.21
N ALA A 441 -29.97 -14.90 -24.36
CA ALA A 441 -29.91 -15.88 -25.45
C ALA A 441 -30.12 -17.32 -24.92
N ASP A 442 -29.39 -18.29 -25.47
CA ASP A 442 -29.47 -19.72 -25.08
C ASP A 442 -28.53 -20.07 -23.91
N SER A 443 -27.99 -19.08 -23.21
CA SER A 443 -27.13 -19.35 -22.05
C SER A 443 -27.89 -19.92 -20.86
N THR A 444 -27.32 -20.96 -20.27
CA THR A 444 -27.83 -21.60 -19.06
C THR A 444 -27.75 -20.64 -17.86
N ALA A 445 -28.58 -20.87 -16.85
CA ALA A 445 -28.48 -20.13 -15.58
C ALA A 445 -27.09 -20.25 -14.96
N ARG A 446 -26.46 -21.43 -15.04
CA ARG A 446 -25.11 -21.68 -14.52
C ARG A 446 -24.05 -20.79 -15.19
N GLN A 447 -24.05 -20.72 -16.53
CA GLN A 447 -23.13 -19.86 -17.28
C GLN A 447 -23.31 -18.39 -16.88
N ARG A 448 -24.54 -17.91 -16.83
CA ARG A 448 -24.85 -16.53 -16.45
C ARG A 448 -24.38 -16.19 -15.03
N THR A 449 -24.63 -17.08 -14.07
CA THR A 449 -24.22 -16.90 -12.67
C THR A 449 -22.72 -16.81 -12.52
N PHE A 450 -21.94 -17.71 -13.13
CA PHE A 450 -20.49 -17.67 -12.99
C PHE A 450 -19.86 -16.51 -13.75
N MET A 451 -20.31 -16.22 -14.98
CA MET A 451 -19.72 -15.15 -15.80
C MET A 451 -20.01 -13.76 -15.23
N MET A 452 -21.27 -13.49 -14.82
CA MET A 452 -21.63 -12.21 -14.20
C MET A 452 -21.18 -12.12 -12.75
N GLY A 453 -21.27 -13.22 -12.00
CA GLY A 453 -20.80 -13.27 -10.61
C GLY A 453 -19.30 -13.00 -10.51
N TRP A 454 -18.50 -13.51 -11.46
CA TRP A 454 -17.07 -13.22 -11.52
C TRP A 454 -16.77 -11.73 -11.73
N LEU A 455 -17.51 -11.06 -12.63
CA LEU A 455 -17.40 -9.62 -12.84
C LEU A 455 -17.79 -8.83 -11.58
N VAL A 456 -18.99 -9.08 -11.04
CA VAL A 456 -19.56 -8.33 -9.91
C VAL A 456 -18.72 -8.50 -8.65
N VAL A 457 -18.38 -9.75 -8.29
CA VAL A 457 -17.55 -10.01 -7.10
C VAL A 457 -16.15 -9.42 -7.27
N GLY A 458 -15.60 -9.46 -8.49
CA GLY A 458 -14.36 -8.76 -8.82
C GLY A 458 -14.45 -7.26 -8.54
N GLN A 459 -15.50 -6.58 -8.98
CA GLN A 459 -15.72 -5.15 -8.73
C GLN A 459 -15.87 -4.83 -7.25
N VAL A 460 -16.62 -5.65 -6.50
CA VAL A 460 -16.75 -5.50 -5.04
C VAL A 460 -15.39 -5.58 -4.35
N ILE A 461 -14.56 -6.56 -4.74
CA ILE A 461 -13.19 -6.68 -4.22
C ILE A 461 -12.36 -5.44 -4.55
N GLY A 462 -12.44 -4.95 -5.79
CA GLY A 462 -11.72 -3.74 -6.19
C GLY A 462 -12.13 -2.49 -5.41
N VAL A 463 -13.42 -2.31 -5.13
CA VAL A 463 -13.92 -1.20 -4.31
C VAL A 463 -13.43 -1.32 -2.86
N VAL A 464 -13.45 -2.52 -2.28
CA VAL A 464 -12.93 -2.76 -0.92
C VAL A 464 -11.43 -2.45 -0.84
N ASP A 465 -10.65 -2.95 -1.82
CA ASP A 465 -9.21 -2.68 -1.95
C ASP A 465 -8.90 -1.17 -2.02
N LEU A 466 -9.73 -0.41 -2.73
CA LEU A 466 -9.59 1.04 -2.86
C LEU A 466 -9.97 1.81 -1.59
N ILE A 467 -11.06 1.42 -0.91
CA ILE A 467 -11.48 2.05 0.34
C ILE A 467 -10.40 1.87 1.42
N GLU A 468 -9.78 0.70 1.49
CA GLU A 468 -8.71 0.41 2.44
C GLU A 468 -7.48 1.31 2.24
N SER A 469 -7.09 1.54 0.98
CA SER A 469 -6.00 2.45 0.61
C SER A 469 -6.23 3.89 1.11
N THR A 470 -7.48 4.34 1.22
CA THR A 470 -7.80 5.72 1.68
C THR A 470 -7.64 5.97 3.19
N GLY A 471 -7.24 4.97 3.98
CA GLY A 471 -6.60 5.20 5.28
C GLY A 471 -7.49 5.80 6.38
N GLY A 472 -8.75 5.37 6.50
CA GLY A 472 -9.55 5.69 7.67
C GLY A 472 -9.03 4.97 8.91
N GLY A 473 -8.39 5.68 9.84
CA GLY A 473 -7.93 5.12 11.12
C GLY A 473 -9.08 4.46 11.88
N LYS A 474 -9.01 3.14 12.05
CA LYS A 474 -10.08 2.33 12.66
C LYS A 474 -9.59 1.59 13.90
N LYS A 475 -10.53 1.33 14.82
CA LYS A 475 -10.28 0.65 16.10
C LYS A 475 -10.10 -0.86 15.88
N ARG A 476 -9.14 -1.44 16.61
CA ARG A 476 -8.72 -2.86 16.63
C ARG A 476 -9.81 -3.94 16.59
N TRP A 477 -11.02 -3.68 17.09
CA TRP A 477 -12.14 -4.63 17.05
C TRP A 477 -12.82 -4.69 15.67
N TRP A 478 -12.83 -3.57 14.94
CA TRP A 478 -13.29 -3.54 13.54
C TRP A 478 -12.35 -4.29 12.62
N ASP A 479 -11.06 -4.37 12.94
CA ASP A 479 -10.07 -5.08 12.14
C ASP A 479 -10.33 -6.59 12.06
N LEU A 480 -10.80 -7.22 13.14
CA LEU A 480 -11.14 -8.65 13.14
C LEU A 480 -12.35 -8.95 12.24
N LEU A 481 -13.43 -8.16 12.38
CA LEU A 481 -14.62 -8.29 11.56
C LEU A 481 -14.31 -8.00 10.08
N GLU A 482 -13.52 -6.95 9.83
CA GLU A 482 -13.08 -6.56 8.48
C GLU A 482 -12.21 -7.65 7.84
N ASN A 483 -11.29 -8.26 8.58
CA ASN A 483 -10.47 -9.36 8.09
C ASN A 483 -11.29 -10.62 7.78
N SER A 484 -12.30 -10.95 8.60
CA SER A 484 -13.22 -12.05 8.31
C SER A 484 -14.06 -11.79 7.06
N ILE A 485 -14.59 -10.57 6.89
CA ILE A 485 -15.34 -10.18 5.70
C ILE A 485 -14.43 -10.24 4.46
N LYS A 486 -13.21 -9.70 4.53
CA LYS A 486 -12.21 -9.78 3.45
C LYS A 486 -11.92 -11.21 3.06
N LEU A 487 -11.69 -12.10 4.03
CA LEU A 487 -11.43 -13.51 3.76
C LEU A 487 -12.60 -14.16 3.02
N VAL A 488 -13.84 -13.92 3.47
CA VAL A 488 -15.04 -14.46 2.82
C VAL A 488 -15.19 -13.91 1.40
N ILE A 489 -15.00 -12.61 1.20
CA ILE A 489 -15.08 -11.98 -0.11
C ILE A 489 -14.01 -12.54 -1.05
N VAL A 490 -12.77 -12.75 -0.58
CA VAL A 490 -11.68 -13.33 -1.38
C VAL A 490 -11.98 -14.78 -1.75
N ILE A 491 -12.48 -15.59 -0.80
CA ILE A 491 -12.89 -16.98 -1.06
C ILE A 491 -14.02 -17.02 -2.08
N ALA A 492 -15.05 -16.18 -1.91
CA ALA A 492 -16.14 -16.07 -2.87
C ALA A 492 -15.63 -15.63 -4.25
N GLY A 493 -14.75 -14.64 -4.30
CA GLY A 493 -14.09 -14.18 -5.53
C GLY A 493 -13.34 -15.31 -6.23
N PHE A 494 -12.61 -16.12 -5.49
CA PHE A 494 -11.92 -17.29 -6.04
C PHE A 494 -12.88 -18.36 -6.55
N ALA A 495 -13.97 -18.64 -5.82
CA ALA A 495 -14.99 -19.60 -6.23
C ALA A 495 -15.66 -19.18 -7.55
N PHE A 496 -16.07 -17.91 -7.67
CA PHE A 496 -16.63 -17.37 -8.91
C PHE A 496 -15.62 -17.32 -10.04
N ALA A 497 -14.34 -17.01 -9.75
CA ALA A 497 -13.28 -17.01 -10.75
C ALA A 497 -13.03 -18.41 -11.31
N VAL A 498 -12.85 -19.41 -10.44
CA VAL A 498 -12.64 -20.81 -10.87
C VAL A 498 -13.84 -21.32 -11.66
N GLY A 499 -15.06 -21.05 -11.18
CA GLY A 499 -16.28 -21.38 -11.92
C GLY A 499 -16.35 -20.67 -13.28
N GLY A 500 -15.98 -19.38 -13.33
CA GLY A 500 -15.89 -18.59 -14.55
C GLY A 500 -14.88 -19.15 -15.56
N PHE A 501 -13.68 -19.51 -15.12
CA PHE A 501 -12.66 -20.17 -15.95
C PHE A 501 -13.16 -21.50 -16.51
N ILE A 502 -13.81 -22.33 -15.69
CA ILE A 502 -14.36 -23.62 -16.12
C ILE A 502 -15.48 -23.42 -17.14
N GLU A 503 -16.42 -22.52 -16.89
CA GLU A 503 -17.52 -22.26 -17.82
C GLU A 503 -17.04 -21.60 -19.11
N ALA A 504 -16.09 -20.66 -19.05
CA ALA A 504 -15.44 -20.09 -20.24
C ALA A 504 -14.73 -21.18 -21.07
N GLY A 505 -13.98 -22.07 -20.42
CA GLY A 505 -13.32 -23.21 -21.07
C GLY A 505 -14.31 -24.17 -21.73
N ARG A 506 -15.41 -24.50 -21.05
CA ARG A 506 -16.49 -25.34 -21.58
C ARG A 506 -17.20 -24.70 -22.76
N MET A 507 -17.54 -23.42 -22.65
CA MET A 507 -18.17 -22.65 -23.73
C MET A 507 -17.25 -22.55 -24.94
N MET A 508 -15.97 -22.22 -24.77
CA MET A 508 -14.99 -22.23 -25.87
C MET A 508 -14.87 -23.58 -26.55
N ARG A 509 -14.80 -24.65 -25.76
CA ARG A 509 -14.68 -26.01 -26.29
C ARG A 509 -15.91 -26.41 -27.11
N ALA A 510 -17.11 -26.07 -26.63
CA ALA A 510 -18.38 -26.39 -27.29
C ALA A 510 -18.64 -25.50 -28.52
N PHE A 511 -18.29 -24.22 -28.44
CA PHE A 511 -18.46 -23.25 -29.51
C PHE A 511 -17.59 -23.59 -30.73
N GLY A 512 -16.41 -24.16 -30.51
CA GLY A 512 -15.49 -24.51 -31.59
C GLY A 512 -14.63 -23.34 -32.03
N PHE A 513 -13.81 -23.56 -33.06
CA PHE A 513 -12.90 -22.55 -33.62
C PHE A 513 -13.08 -22.46 -35.12
N CYS A 514 -13.33 -21.25 -35.65
CA CYS A 514 -13.54 -21.02 -37.07
C CYS A 514 -12.40 -20.19 -37.69
N PHE A 515 -11.86 -20.65 -38.80
CA PHE A 515 -10.94 -19.89 -39.66
C PHE A 515 -11.72 -19.32 -40.83
N ARG A 516 -11.46 -18.07 -41.21
CA ARG A 516 -11.94 -17.51 -42.47
C ARG A 516 -11.00 -18.00 -43.57
N THR A 517 -11.55 -18.62 -44.61
CA THR A 517 -10.80 -19.17 -45.76
C THR A 517 -10.65 -18.15 -46.86
#